data_AF-A0A7S2CNA6-F1
#
_entry.id   AF-A0A7S2CNA6-F1
#
_cell.length_a   1.000
_cell.length_b   1.000
_cell.length_c   1.000
_cell.angle_alpha   90.00
_cell.angle_beta   90.00
_cell.angle_gamma   90.00
#
_symmetry.space_group_name_H-M   'P 1'
#
loop_
_entity.id
_entity.type
_entity.pdbx_description
1 polymer ?
#
loop_
_entity_poly.entity_id
_entity_poly.type
_entity_poly.pdbx_seq_one_letter_code
_entity_poly.pdbx_strand_id
1 'polypeptide(L)'
;ENELTDDALKVHAQAIDTAGNGIITKSEFVIWYTASEERIASEMKECFDRFDENNSGTIDKDEIKKLLEGMGHKPGPHDIEEAEKSINQTEGELNFEDFSAWYKKSLFWDERKHGAEEAAESQESVLEGIVSGFNDLSDPDMPMRAKFFYLFSLPIQIVFGCCVPDCRPPGQEWKCYGTFMMSIVMIGLSSYFMVEAVVEVTNAQNLNIPTAISGMTIIAAGTSVPDLLSSVIVARNGHGDMAVSSSVGSNIFDVTVGIPIPWIFFILFCQAHSCEYFVRLDKSDLVLPTILLLIMVAVIIFAIAISKWQMTHMLGNLMFIFYFLYLGFAIANKYCFWISMSL
;
A
#
# COMPACT_ATOMS: atom_id res chain seq x y z
N GLU A 1 -5.72 -34.25 23.36
CA GLU A 1 -7.19 -34.15 23.46
C GLU A 1 -7.53 -33.37 24.72
N ASN A 2 -7.70 -32.05 24.61
CA ASN A 2 -8.39 -31.28 25.65
C ASN A 2 -9.85 -31.19 25.19
N GLU A 3 -10.78 -31.84 25.89
CA GLU A 3 -12.20 -31.70 25.61
C GLU A 3 -12.59 -30.23 25.75
N LEU A 4 -13.05 -29.62 24.66
CA LEU A 4 -13.64 -28.28 24.69
C LEU A 4 -14.90 -28.36 25.54
N THR A 5 -14.85 -27.78 26.73
CA THR A 5 -16.01 -27.62 27.61
C THR A 5 -17.06 -26.73 26.95
N ASP A 6 -18.34 -26.99 27.18
CA ASP A 6 -19.45 -26.20 26.64
C ASP A 6 -19.31 -24.69 26.95
N ASP A 7 -18.68 -24.36 28.07
CA ASP A 7 -18.42 -22.98 28.46
C ASP A 7 -17.30 -22.34 27.61
N ALA A 8 -16.24 -23.08 27.26
CA ALA A 8 -15.21 -22.61 26.34
C ALA A 8 -15.78 -22.41 24.94
N LEU A 9 -16.64 -23.33 24.47
CA LEU A 9 -17.35 -23.21 23.19
C LEU A 9 -18.25 -21.97 23.15
N LYS A 10 -18.94 -21.63 24.26
CA LYS A 10 -19.73 -20.39 24.34
C LYS A 10 -18.88 -19.13 24.28
N VAL A 11 -17.73 -19.11 24.97
CA VAL A 11 -16.82 -17.95 24.92
C VAL A 11 -16.30 -17.74 23.51
N HIS A 12 -15.86 -18.80 22.82
CA HIS A 12 -15.42 -18.70 21.43
C HIS A 12 -16.56 -18.31 20.49
N ALA A 13 -17.77 -18.86 20.67
CA ALA A 13 -18.93 -18.50 19.85
C ALA A 13 -19.32 -17.02 20.02
N GLN A 14 -19.26 -16.50 21.25
CA GLN A 14 -19.50 -15.07 21.54
C GLN A 14 -18.42 -14.16 20.97
N ALA A 15 -17.17 -14.63 20.90
CA ALA A 15 -16.08 -13.88 20.27
C ALA A 15 -16.23 -13.76 18.74
N ILE A 16 -16.92 -14.73 18.12
CA ILE A 16 -17.16 -14.74 16.67
C ILE A 16 -18.44 -13.97 16.30
N ASP A 17 -19.49 -14.04 17.11
CA ASP A 17 -20.78 -13.36 16.91
C ASP A 17 -20.69 -11.86 17.25
N THR A 18 -20.06 -11.08 16.38
CA THR A 18 -19.93 -9.62 16.52
C THR A 18 -21.27 -8.90 16.40
N ALA A 19 -22.25 -9.47 15.69
CA ALA A 19 -23.61 -8.94 15.63
C ALA A 19 -24.42 -9.16 16.92
N GLY A 20 -23.97 -10.04 17.82
CA GLY A 20 -24.62 -10.35 19.10
C GLY A 20 -26.02 -10.95 18.94
N ASN A 21 -26.29 -11.62 17.81
CA ASN A 21 -27.62 -12.11 17.44
C ASN A 21 -27.81 -13.61 17.75
N GLY A 22 -26.77 -14.27 18.25
CA GLY A 22 -26.72 -15.70 18.58
C GLY A 22 -26.52 -16.61 17.36
N ILE A 23 -26.22 -16.06 16.18
CA ILE A 23 -26.05 -16.78 14.91
C ILE A 23 -24.73 -16.35 14.27
N ILE A 24 -23.77 -17.26 14.20
CA ILE A 24 -22.52 -17.03 13.47
C ILE A 24 -22.78 -17.12 11.97
N THR A 25 -22.67 -15.99 11.29
CA THR A 25 -22.73 -15.91 9.84
C THR A 25 -21.43 -16.35 9.19
N LYS A 26 -21.48 -16.74 7.91
CA LYS A 26 -20.27 -17.08 7.14
C LYS A 26 -19.27 -15.92 7.12
N SER A 27 -19.74 -14.67 7.08
CA SER A 27 -18.91 -13.47 7.11
C SER A 27 -18.15 -13.33 8.44
N GLU A 28 -18.85 -13.46 9.56
CA GLU A 28 -18.24 -13.38 10.90
C GLU A 28 -17.21 -14.48 11.10
N PHE A 29 -17.54 -15.71 10.69
CA PHE A 29 -16.60 -16.83 10.76
C PHE A 29 -15.36 -16.62 9.89
N VAL A 30 -15.52 -16.10 8.66
CA VAL A 30 -14.39 -15.86 7.75
C VAL A 30 -13.45 -14.81 8.32
N ILE A 31 -13.97 -13.68 8.80
CA ILE A 31 -13.14 -12.60 9.38
C ILE A 31 -12.38 -13.13 10.60
N TRP A 32 -13.07 -13.80 11.52
CA TRP A 32 -12.45 -14.40 12.70
C TRP A 32 -11.39 -15.45 12.32
N TYR A 33 -11.69 -16.34 11.38
CA TYR A 33 -10.77 -17.39 10.95
C TYR A 33 -9.53 -16.82 10.24
N THR A 34 -9.68 -15.74 9.47
CA THR A 34 -8.55 -15.04 8.83
C THR A 34 -7.59 -14.49 9.89
N ALA A 35 -8.10 -13.87 10.96
CA ALA A 35 -7.32 -13.31 12.06
C ALA A 35 -6.85 -14.33 13.12
N SER A 36 -7.40 -15.56 13.11
CA SER A 36 -7.17 -16.55 14.17
C SER A 36 -5.69 -16.95 14.30
N GLU A 37 -5.16 -16.80 15.52
CA GLU A 37 -3.82 -17.27 15.86
C GLU A 37 -3.71 -18.80 15.79
N GLU A 38 -4.80 -19.55 16.02
CA GLU A 38 -4.82 -21.00 15.89
C GLU A 38 -4.55 -21.45 14.45
N ARG A 39 -5.03 -20.69 13.44
CA ARG A 39 -4.70 -20.95 12.04
C ARG A 39 -3.21 -20.78 11.80
N ILE A 40 -2.62 -19.68 12.26
CA ILE A 40 -1.18 -19.40 12.12
C ILE A 40 -0.35 -20.46 12.86
N ALA A 41 -0.81 -20.89 14.04
CA ALA A 41 -0.18 -21.96 14.80
C ALA A 41 -0.26 -23.32 14.09
N SER A 42 -1.36 -23.63 13.39
CA SER A 42 -1.47 -24.82 12.55
C SER A 42 -0.50 -24.78 11.37
N GLU A 43 -0.35 -23.63 10.70
CA GLU A 43 0.62 -23.44 9.62
C GLU A 43 2.07 -23.52 10.12
N MET A 44 2.36 -23.03 11.33
CA MET A 44 3.66 -23.20 11.98
C MET A 44 3.97 -24.69 12.19
N LYS A 45 2.97 -25.49 12.55
CA LYS A 45 3.13 -26.94 12.67
C LYS A 45 3.41 -27.60 11.34
N GLU A 46 2.69 -27.24 10.28
CA GLU A 46 3.02 -27.71 8.93
C GLU A 46 4.45 -27.31 8.50
N CYS A 47 4.91 -26.14 8.94
CA CYS A 47 6.27 -25.68 8.71
C CYS A 47 7.28 -26.60 9.41
N PHE A 48 7.05 -26.92 10.69
CA PHE A 48 7.87 -27.87 11.45
C PHE A 48 7.87 -29.26 10.80
N ASP A 49 6.70 -29.80 10.47
CA ASP A 49 6.54 -31.13 9.84
C ASP A 49 7.22 -31.20 8.46
N ARG A 50 7.36 -30.06 7.77
CA ARG A 50 8.09 -29.98 6.49
C ARG A 50 9.61 -30.08 6.66
N PHE A 51 10.12 -29.62 7.79
CA PHE A 51 11.55 -29.66 8.11
C PHE A 51 11.95 -30.96 8.82
N ASP A 52 11.04 -31.56 9.57
CA ASP A 52 11.14 -32.92 10.13
C ASP A 52 10.92 -33.98 9.02
N GLU A 53 11.89 -34.10 8.09
CA GLU A 53 11.81 -35.01 6.95
C GLU A 53 11.73 -36.48 7.40
N ASN A 54 12.36 -36.77 8.54
CA ASN A 54 12.43 -38.12 9.10
C ASN A 54 11.20 -38.47 10.00
N ASN A 55 10.27 -37.53 10.21
CA ASN A 55 9.09 -37.64 11.08
C ASN A 55 9.45 -38.13 12.50
N SER A 56 10.61 -37.72 13.00
CA SER A 56 11.09 -38.08 14.34
C SER A 56 10.37 -37.30 15.44
N GLY A 57 9.70 -36.19 15.11
CA GLY A 57 9.13 -35.24 16.06
C GLY A 57 10.18 -34.28 16.64
N THR A 58 11.43 -34.36 16.18
CA THR A 58 12.54 -33.46 16.52
C THR A 58 13.22 -32.98 15.25
N ILE A 59 13.83 -31.79 15.29
CA ILE A 59 14.64 -31.27 14.17
C ILE A 59 16.11 -31.51 14.47
N ASP A 60 16.80 -32.22 13.59
CA ASP A 60 18.22 -32.51 13.72
C ASP A 60 19.13 -31.41 13.11
N LYS A 61 20.45 -31.50 13.35
CA LYS A 61 21.42 -30.51 12.86
C LYS A 61 21.49 -30.44 11.33
N ASP A 62 21.22 -31.54 10.63
CA ASP A 62 21.24 -31.60 9.17
C ASP A 62 19.97 -30.96 8.59
N GLU A 63 18.83 -31.07 9.28
CA GLU A 63 17.58 -30.37 8.96
C GLU A 63 17.68 -28.86 9.23
N ILE A 64 18.30 -28.44 10.34
CA ILE A 64 18.63 -27.02 10.61
C ILE A 64 19.53 -26.47 9.49
N LYS A 65 20.51 -27.24 9.04
CA LYS A 65 21.38 -26.84 7.93
C LYS A 65 20.59 -26.62 6.64
N LYS A 66 19.68 -27.54 6.29
CA LYS A 66 18.81 -27.40 5.11
C LYS A 66 17.88 -26.18 5.22
N LEU A 67 17.38 -25.89 6.41
CA LEU A 67 16.57 -24.69 6.68
C LEU A 67 17.39 -23.42 6.39
N LEU A 68 18.62 -23.35 6.89
CA LEU A 68 19.54 -22.23 6.65
C LEU A 68 19.95 -22.11 5.17
N GLU A 69 20.14 -23.24 4.48
CA GLU A 69 20.39 -23.28 3.03
C GLU A 69 19.17 -22.80 2.21
N GLY A 70 17.96 -23.16 2.63
CA GLY A 70 16.69 -22.73 2.00
C GLY A 70 16.42 -21.23 2.13
N MET A 71 16.95 -20.58 3.16
CA MET A 71 16.90 -19.12 3.34
C MET A 71 17.95 -18.36 2.51
N GLY A 72 18.72 -19.06 1.67
CA GLY A 72 19.69 -18.46 0.75
C GLY A 72 21.09 -18.26 1.33
N HIS A 73 21.37 -18.82 2.51
CA HIS A 73 22.70 -18.78 3.14
C HIS A 73 23.46 -20.10 2.89
N LYS A 74 24.80 -20.07 2.93
CA LYS A 74 25.63 -21.28 3.04
C LYS A 74 26.20 -21.33 4.46
N PRO A 75 25.46 -21.93 5.42
CA PRO A 75 25.83 -21.87 6.81
C PRO A 75 27.12 -22.66 7.06
N GLY A 76 28.05 -22.05 7.80
CA GLY A 76 29.17 -22.77 8.39
C GLY A 76 28.72 -23.63 9.58
N PRO A 77 29.57 -24.57 10.04
CA PRO A 77 29.26 -25.40 11.20
C PRO A 77 29.00 -24.60 12.49
N HIS A 78 29.63 -23.44 12.65
CA HIS A 78 29.38 -22.52 13.76
C HIS A 78 27.96 -21.90 13.69
N ASP A 79 27.48 -21.55 12.50
CA ASP A 79 26.17 -20.92 12.31
C ASP A 79 25.03 -21.89 12.62
N ILE A 80 25.22 -23.18 12.29
CA ILE A 80 24.27 -24.25 12.60
C ILE A 80 24.18 -24.46 14.12
N GLU A 81 25.33 -24.47 14.81
CA GLU A 81 25.40 -24.67 16.26
C GLU A 81 24.83 -23.47 17.03
N GLU A 82 25.03 -22.24 16.53
CA GLU A 82 24.42 -21.03 17.07
C GLU A 82 22.90 -21.01 16.87
N ALA A 83 22.43 -21.40 15.68
CA ALA A 83 21.00 -21.53 15.39
C ALA A 83 20.32 -22.57 16.29
N GLU A 84 20.89 -23.77 16.40
CA GLU A 84 20.42 -24.84 17.28
C GLU A 84 20.32 -24.36 18.74
N LYS A 85 21.37 -23.70 19.25
CA LYS A 85 21.41 -23.20 20.63
C LYS A 85 20.44 -22.03 20.87
N SER A 86 20.11 -21.26 19.84
CA SER A 86 19.14 -20.16 19.95
C SER A 86 17.69 -20.63 20.02
N ILE A 87 17.40 -21.79 19.41
CA ILE A 87 16.04 -22.34 19.32
C ILE A 87 15.79 -23.34 20.45
N ASN A 88 16.77 -24.19 20.76
CA ASN A 88 16.63 -25.27 21.72
C ASN A 88 16.80 -24.79 23.17
N GLN A 89 15.73 -24.78 23.95
CA GLN A 89 15.73 -24.36 25.36
C GLN A 89 15.76 -25.54 26.34
N THR A 90 15.65 -26.78 25.84
CA THR A 90 15.62 -28.01 26.64
C THR A 90 16.87 -28.86 26.39
N GLU A 91 17.27 -29.71 27.36
CA GLU A 91 18.38 -30.66 27.14
C GLU A 91 17.95 -31.75 26.14
N GLY A 92 18.49 -31.75 24.92
CA GLY A 92 18.20 -32.78 23.92
C GLY A 92 18.21 -32.26 22.48
N GLU A 93 17.54 -32.97 21.57
CA GLU A 93 17.24 -32.50 20.21
C GLU A 93 16.07 -31.52 20.22
N LEU A 94 15.97 -30.70 19.17
CA LEU A 94 15.01 -29.60 19.07
C LEU A 94 13.60 -30.13 18.85
N ASN A 95 12.77 -30.10 19.88
CA ASN A 95 11.38 -30.58 19.80
C ASN A 95 10.41 -29.48 19.31
N PHE A 96 9.17 -29.87 19.03
CA PHE A 96 8.14 -28.94 18.58
C PHE A 96 7.80 -27.83 19.60
N GLU A 97 7.88 -28.11 20.90
CA GLU A 97 7.58 -27.11 21.94
C GLU A 97 8.64 -26.00 21.97
N ASP A 98 9.92 -26.38 21.88
CA ASP A 98 11.06 -25.46 21.77
C ASP A 98 10.97 -24.63 20.48
N PHE A 99 10.71 -25.30 19.35
CA PHE A 99 10.50 -24.63 18.07
C PHE A 99 9.32 -23.65 18.14
N SER A 100 8.18 -24.05 18.70
CA SER A 100 6.99 -23.20 18.82
C SER A 100 7.25 -21.99 19.72
N ALA A 101 7.94 -22.19 20.85
CA ALA A 101 8.27 -21.12 21.78
C ALA A 101 9.24 -20.11 21.16
N TRP A 102 10.21 -20.58 20.37
CA TRP A 102 11.09 -19.72 19.59
C TRP A 102 10.35 -19.01 18.46
N TYR A 103 9.53 -19.73 17.68
CA TYR A 103 8.81 -19.20 16.52
C TYR A 103 7.85 -18.09 16.94
N LYS A 104 7.08 -18.27 18.02
CA LYS A 104 6.17 -17.26 18.58
C LYS A 104 6.87 -15.99 19.10
N LYS A 105 8.17 -16.06 19.40
CA LYS A 105 8.98 -14.90 19.81
C LYS A 105 9.73 -14.27 18.63
N SER A 106 9.65 -14.88 17.45
CA SER A 106 10.37 -14.41 16.27
C SER A 106 9.61 -13.29 15.58
N LEU A 107 10.35 -12.44 14.86
CA LEU A 107 9.77 -11.40 14.01
C LEU A 107 8.81 -11.99 12.95
N PHE A 108 9.03 -13.25 12.54
CA PHE A 108 8.17 -13.93 11.57
C PHE A 108 6.76 -14.17 12.10
N TRP A 109 6.62 -14.48 13.40
CA TRP A 109 5.30 -14.64 14.01
C TRP A 109 4.56 -13.31 14.08
N ASP A 110 5.25 -12.25 14.50
CA ASP A 110 4.68 -10.90 14.54
C ASP A 110 4.26 -10.43 13.13
N GLU A 111 5.10 -10.66 12.10
CA GLU A 111 4.78 -10.31 10.71
C GLU A 111 3.58 -11.11 10.18
N ARG A 112 3.49 -12.42 10.47
CA ARG A 112 2.34 -13.24 10.07
C ARG A 112 1.06 -12.87 10.79
N LYS A 113 1.16 -12.57 12.09
CA LYS A 113 0.03 -12.11 12.89
C LYS A 113 -0.50 -10.78 12.36
N HIS A 114 0.40 -9.82 12.16
CA HIS A 114 0.04 -8.53 11.58
C HIS A 114 -0.58 -8.67 10.19
N GLY A 115 -0.01 -9.50 9.31
CA GLY A 115 -0.56 -9.75 7.98
C GLY A 115 -1.93 -10.45 8.01
N ALA A 116 -2.19 -11.31 9.00
CA ALA A 116 -3.48 -11.95 9.21
C ALA A 116 -4.55 -10.96 9.73
N GLU A 117 -4.16 -10.08 10.66
CA GLU A 117 -5.00 -8.99 11.17
C GLU A 117 -5.36 -8.01 10.03
N GLU A 118 -4.36 -7.53 9.27
CA GLU A 118 -4.58 -6.66 8.10
C GLU A 118 -5.51 -7.32 7.05
N ALA A 119 -5.34 -8.62 6.81
CA ALA A 119 -6.19 -9.37 5.89
C ALA A 119 -7.64 -9.44 6.39
N ALA A 120 -7.86 -9.62 7.69
CA ALA A 120 -9.19 -9.63 8.29
C ALA A 120 -9.83 -8.24 8.26
N GLU A 121 -9.08 -7.19 8.63
CA GLU A 121 -9.54 -5.79 8.56
C GLU A 121 -9.92 -5.39 7.13
N SER A 122 -9.21 -5.90 6.11
CA SER A 122 -9.54 -5.64 4.71
C SER A 122 -10.91 -6.20 4.28
N GLN A 123 -11.44 -7.17 5.05
CA GLN A 123 -12.74 -7.81 4.84
C GLN A 123 -13.86 -7.13 5.64
N GLU A 124 -13.55 -6.23 6.58
CA GLU A 124 -14.55 -5.48 7.34
C GLU A 124 -15.25 -4.42 6.48
N SER A 125 -16.50 -4.09 6.84
CA SER A 125 -17.24 -3.04 6.13
C SER A 125 -16.74 -1.63 6.48
N VAL A 126 -16.98 -0.63 5.60
CA VAL A 126 -16.37 0.72 5.75
C VAL A 126 -16.99 1.37 6.97
N LEU A 127 -18.29 1.16 7.13
CA LEU A 127 -19.06 1.69 8.24
C LEU A 127 -18.68 1.01 9.56
N GLU A 128 -18.44 -0.30 9.58
CA GLU A 128 -17.93 -0.98 10.78
C GLU A 128 -16.54 -0.47 11.15
N GLY A 129 -15.62 -0.32 10.18
CA GLY A 129 -14.30 0.27 10.43
C GLY A 129 -14.37 1.71 10.95
N ILE A 130 -15.30 2.53 10.45
CA ILE A 130 -15.55 3.89 10.98
C ILE A 130 -16.07 3.80 12.43
N VAL A 131 -17.00 2.90 12.73
CA VAL A 131 -17.53 2.73 14.09
C VAL A 131 -16.46 2.22 15.04
N SER A 132 -15.63 1.27 14.61
CA SER A 132 -14.49 0.74 15.37
C SER A 132 -13.49 1.85 15.71
N GLY A 133 -13.04 2.62 14.70
CA GLY A 133 -12.14 3.76 14.92
C GLY A 133 -12.74 4.86 15.82
N PHE A 134 -14.07 4.99 15.85
CA PHE A 134 -14.74 5.90 16.79
C PHE A 134 -14.71 5.38 18.23
N ASN A 135 -14.75 4.07 18.43
CA ASN A 135 -14.55 3.46 19.74
C ASN A 135 -13.10 3.61 20.20
N ASP A 136 -12.13 3.43 19.30
CA ASP A 136 -10.69 3.56 19.58
C ASP A 136 -10.28 5.00 19.96
N LEU A 137 -11.01 6.02 19.52
CA LEU A 137 -10.82 7.41 19.96
C LEU A 137 -10.95 7.57 21.49
N SER A 138 -11.73 6.69 22.12
CA SER A 138 -11.95 6.67 23.57
C SER A 138 -10.78 6.06 24.34
N ASP A 139 -9.87 5.37 23.65
CA ASP A 139 -8.68 4.77 24.25
C ASP A 139 -7.69 5.87 24.71
N PRO A 140 -7.31 5.93 25.99
CA PRO A 140 -6.31 6.87 26.49
C PRO A 140 -4.91 6.66 25.92
N ASP A 141 -4.57 5.47 25.42
CA ASP A 141 -3.21 5.13 24.95
C ASP A 141 -2.94 5.56 23.50
N MET A 142 -3.97 5.94 22.74
CA MET A 142 -3.81 6.37 21.35
C MET A 142 -3.10 7.75 21.27
N PRO A 143 -2.04 7.89 20.45
CA PRO A 143 -1.30 9.14 20.32
C PRO A 143 -2.19 10.28 19.80
N MET A 144 -2.09 11.47 20.41
CA MET A 144 -2.89 12.65 20.05
C MET A 144 -2.83 13.02 18.57
N ARG A 145 -1.71 12.74 17.89
CA ARG A 145 -1.57 12.96 16.44
C ARG A 145 -2.52 12.04 15.65
N ALA A 146 -2.63 10.77 16.02
CA ALA A 146 -3.52 9.83 15.35
C ALA A 146 -4.99 10.23 15.54
N LYS A 147 -5.38 10.62 16.77
CA LYS A 147 -6.72 11.15 17.05
C LYS A 147 -7.08 12.33 16.14
N PHE A 148 -6.15 13.28 16.00
CA PHE A 148 -6.35 14.44 15.14
C PHE A 148 -6.51 14.05 13.66
N PHE A 149 -5.63 13.22 13.11
CA PHE A 149 -5.71 12.80 11.70
C PHE A 149 -6.95 11.96 11.40
N TYR A 150 -7.36 11.09 12.34
CA TYR A 150 -8.60 10.33 12.23
C TYR A 150 -9.81 11.28 12.21
N LEU A 151 -9.92 12.18 13.18
CA LEU A 151 -11.03 13.14 13.23
C LEU A 151 -11.07 14.08 12.01
N PHE A 152 -9.90 14.45 11.48
CA PHE A 152 -9.78 15.27 10.27
C PHE A 152 -10.27 14.53 9.01
N SER A 153 -10.00 13.24 8.90
CA SER A 153 -10.40 12.42 7.75
C SER A 153 -11.81 11.84 7.87
N LEU A 154 -12.39 11.81 9.07
CA LEU A 154 -13.72 11.27 9.37
C LEU A 154 -14.84 11.78 8.45
N PRO A 155 -14.98 13.09 8.14
CA PRO A 155 -16.06 13.57 7.27
C PRO A 155 -15.99 12.95 5.88
N ILE A 156 -14.78 12.82 5.34
CA ILE A 156 -14.55 12.20 4.04
C ILE A 156 -14.88 10.71 4.12
N GLN A 157 -14.39 10.00 5.16
CA GLN A 157 -14.68 8.59 5.35
C GLN A 157 -16.19 8.30 5.43
N ILE A 158 -16.97 9.14 6.12
CA ILE A 158 -18.43 9.02 6.18
C ILE A 158 -19.06 9.20 4.79
N VAL A 159 -18.64 10.22 4.03
CA VAL A 159 -19.13 10.43 2.65
C VAL A 159 -18.86 9.19 1.79
N PHE A 160 -17.63 8.66 1.83
CA PHE A 160 -17.28 7.45 1.08
C PHE A 160 -18.05 6.22 1.56
N GLY A 161 -18.16 6.01 2.88
CA GLY A 161 -18.87 4.87 3.47
C GLY A 161 -20.38 4.89 3.23
N CYS A 162 -21.00 6.07 3.11
CA CYS A 162 -22.42 6.19 2.78
C CYS A 162 -22.70 6.11 1.27
N CYS A 163 -21.81 6.64 0.44
CA CYS A 163 -22.08 6.76 -0.98
C CYS A 163 -21.56 5.57 -1.81
N VAL A 164 -20.43 4.96 -1.42
CA VAL A 164 -19.84 3.83 -2.15
C VAL A 164 -20.40 2.54 -1.57
N PRO A 165 -21.05 1.67 -2.38
CA PRO A 165 -21.51 0.38 -1.88
C PRO A 165 -20.29 -0.47 -1.51
N ASP A 166 -20.32 -1.11 -0.34
CA ASP A 166 -19.20 -1.93 0.11
C ASP A 166 -19.28 -3.36 -0.45
N CYS A 167 -18.18 -3.84 -1.01
CA CYS A 167 -18.02 -5.19 -1.53
C CYS A 167 -16.97 -6.02 -0.76
N ARG A 168 -16.39 -5.47 0.32
CA ARG A 168 -15.38 -6.15 1.16
C ARG A 168 -15.95 -7.26 2.05
N PRO A 169 -17.13 -7.11 2.68
CA PRO A 169 -17.69 -8.15 3.52
C PRO A 169 -17.93 -9.47 2.76
N PRO A 170 -17.56 -10.63 3.33
CA PRO A 170 -17.76 -11.92 2.68
C PRO A 170 -19.24 -12.15 2.33
N GLY A 171 -19.51 -12.51 1.06
CA GLY A 171 -20.87 -12.69 0.55
C GLY A 171 -21.50 -11.45 -0.09
N GLN A 172 -20.85 -10.29 -0.04
CA GLN A 172 -21.28 -9.06 -0.72
C GLN A 172 -20.46 -8.74 -1.99
N GLU A 173 -19.61 -9.67 -2.43
CA GLU A 173 -18.70 -9.51 -3.58
C GLU A 173 -19.42 -9.06 -4.87
N TRP A 174 -20.68 -9.46 -5.06
CA TRP A 174 -21.47 -9.08 -6.24
C TRP A 174 -21.66 -7.55 -6.38
N LYS A 175 -21.54 -6.80 -5.29
CA LYS A 175 -21.60 -5.34 -5.30
C LYS A 175 -20.38 -4.69 -5.96
N CYS A 176 -19.34 -5.47 -6.28
CA CYS A 176 -18.07 -4.98 -6.84
C CYS A 176 -18.25 -4.08 -8.06
N TYR A 177 -19.20 -4.38 -8.96
CA TYR A 177 -19.48 -3.54 -10.12
C TYR A 177 -20.05 -2.16 -9.72
N GLY A 178 -20.92 -2.13 -8.72
CA GLY A 178 -21.46 -0.90 -8.16
C GLY A 178 -20.39 -0.09 -7.42
N THR A 179 -19.56 -0.77 -6.64
CA THR A 179 -18.42 -0.17 -5.93
C THR A 179 -17.47 0.47 -6.93
N PHE A 180 -17.10 -0.27 -7.97
CA PHE A 180 -16.20 0.19 -9.02
C PHE A 180 -16.74 1.44 -9.74
N MET A 181 -18.00 1.43 -10.17
CA MET A 181 -18.61 2.59 -10.82
C MET A 181 -18.72 3.80 -9.91
N MET A 182 -19.12 3.60 -8.65
CA MET A 182 -19.26 4.71 -7.71
C MET A 182 -17.89 5.30 -7.32
N SER A 183 -16.86 4.47 -7.20
CA SER A 183 -15.48 4.92 -6.99
C SER A 183 -15.01 5.81 -8.14
N ILE A 184 -15.30 5.49 -9.41
CA ILE A 184 -14.97 6.35 -10.55
C ILE A 184 -15.65 7.71 -10.42
N VAL A 185 -16.95 7.73 -10.08
CA VAL A 185 -17.70 8.99 -9.87
C VAL A 185 -17.09 9.81 -8.75
N MET A 186 -16.76 9.17 -7.62
CA MET A 186 -16.17 9.86 -6.47
C MET A 186 -14.77 10.38 -6.75
N ILE A 187 -13.94 9.63 -7.46
CA ILE A 187 -12.62 10.09 -7.90
C ILE A 187 -12.78 11.31 -8.82
N GLY A 188 -13.72 11.27 -9.76
CA GLY A 188 -14.02 12.41 -10.64
C GLY A 188 -14.47 13.66 -9.87
N LEU A 189 -15.43 13.51 -8.96
CA LEU A 189 -15.94 14.62 -8.14
C LEU A 189 -14.86 15.20 -7.22
N SER A 190 -14.09 14.34 -6.55
CA SER A 190 -13.01 14.77 -5.65
C SER A 190 -11.89 15.45 -6.42
N SER A 191 -11.56 14.97 -7.62
CA SER A 191 -10.56 15.59 -8.50
C SER A 191 -10.99 16.98 -8.95
N TYR A 192 -12.26 17.18 -9.27
CA TYR A 192 -12.78 18.51 -9.63
C TYR A 192 -12.62 19.51 -8.47
N PHE A 193 -13.08 19.15 -7.27
CA PHE A 193 -12.94 20.01 -6.10
C PHE A 193 -11.48 20.28 -5.72
N MET A 194 -10.59 19.30 -5.88
CA MET A 194 -9.16 19.48 -5.65
C MET A 194 -8.58 20.56 -6.58
N VAL A 195 -8.90 20.51 -7.88
CA VAL A 195 -8.39 21.50 -8.85
C VAL A 195 -8.94 22.89 -8.55
N GLU A 196 -10.24 23.03 -8.34
CA GLU A 196 -10.88 24.32 -8.03
C GLU A 196 -10.33 24.92 -6.73
N ALA A 197 -10.19 24.12 -5.66
CA ALA A 197 -9.63 24.59 -4.40
C ALA A 197 -8.20 25.11 -4.55
N VAL A 198 -7.36 24.42 -5.33
CA VAL A 198 -5.99 24.88 -5.60
C VAL A 198 -6.01 26.21 -6.36
N VAL A 199 -6.84 26.33 -7.40
CA VAL A 199 -6.95 27.56 -8.19
C VAL A 199 -7.46 28.72 -7.33
N GLU A 200 -8.52 28.53 -6.57
CA GLU A 200 -9.07 29.56 -5.68
C GLU A 200 -8.07 30.02 -4.63
N VAL A 201 -7.34 29.10 -3.98
CA VAL A 201 -6.29 29.45 -3.00
C VAL A 201 -5.19 30.27 -3.66
N THR A 202 -4.72 29.87 -4.85
CA THR A 202 -3.68 30.62 -5.57
C THR A 202 -4.13 32.03 -5.96
N ASN A 203 -5.39 32.19 -6.36
CA ASN A 203 -5.96 33.49 -6.72
C ASN A 203 -6.23 34.36 -5.48
N ALA A 204 -6.80 33.79 -4.42
CA ALA A 204 -7.18 34.49 -3.18
C ALA A 204 -5.96 35.03 -2.41
N GLN A 205 -4.81 34.38 -2.50
CA GLN A 205 -3.57 34.86 -1.89
C GLN A 205 -2.81 35.88 -2.76
N ASN A 206 -3.39 36.35 -3.87
CA ASN A 206 -2.74 37.21 -4.87
C ASN A 206 -1.39 36.64 -5.36
N LEU A 207 -1.24 35.31 -5.35
CA LEU A 207 0.03 34.69 -5.74
C LEU A 207 0.24 34.70 -7.25
N ASN A 208 -0.79 34.97 -8.06
CA ASN A 208 -0.74 35.04 -9.54
C ASN A 208 0.06 33.88 -10.15
N ILE A 209 -0.03 32.69 -9.55
CA ILE A 209 0.69 31.50 -10.03
C ILE A 209 -0.08 30.94 -11.23
N PRO A 210 0.57 30.75 -12.39
CA PRO A 210 -0.06 30.12 -13.53
C PRO A 210 -0.61 28.73 -13.19
N THR A 211 -1.83 28.42 -13.62
CA THR A 211 -2.50 27.12 -13.37
C THR A 211 -1.66 25.93 -13.84
N ALA A 212 -0.89 26.08 -14.91
CA ALA A 212 0.05 25.07 -15.38
C ALA A 212 1.12 24.70 -14.34
N ILE A 213 1.61 25.66 -13.55
CA ILE A 213 2.62 25.42 -12.51
C ILE A 213 1.97 24.67 -11.34
N SER A 214 0.78 25.07 -10.90
CA SER A 214 0.02 24.36 -9.86
C SER A 214 -0.30 22.92 -10.25
N GLY A 215 -0.62 22.69 -11.53
CA GLY A 215 -0.81 21.36 -12.13
C GLY A 215 0.42 20.46 -12.02
N MET A 216 1.59 20.96 -12.43
CA MET A 216 2.85 20.20 -12.42
C MET A 216 3.48 20.06 -11.02
N THR A 217 2.96 20.74 -10.00
CA THR A 217 3.55 20.78 -8.65
C THR A 217 2.61 20.19 -7.61
N ILE A 218 1.66 20.99 -7.10
CA ILE A 218 0.78 20.65 -5.98
C ILE A 218 -0.17 19.52 -6.37
N ILE A 219 -0.81 19.64 -7.53
CA ILE A 219 -1.78 18.64 -7.99
C ILE A 219 -1.07 17.32 -8.31
N ALA A 220 0.02 17.37 -9.08
CA ALA A 220 0.83 16.19 -9.40
C ALA A 220 1.36 15.50 -8.13
N ALA A 221 1.87 16.25 -7.16
CA ALA A 221 2.32 15.67 -5.89
C ALA A 221 1.16 15.00 -5.15
N GLY A 222 0.00 15.67 -5.05
CA GLY A 222 -1.18 15.17 -4.35
C GLY A 222 -1.69 13.83 -4.91
N THR A 223 -1.73 13.69 -6.23
CA THR A 223 -2.17 12.44 -6.87
C THR A 223 -1.18 11.29 -6.72
N SER A 224 0.12 11.58 -6.59
CA SER A 224 1.17 10.55 -6.51
C SER A 224 1.56 10.16 -5.07
N VAL A 225 1.12 10.88 -4.03
CA VAL A 225 1.40 10.50 -2.62
C VAL A 225 0.90 9.09 -2.29
N PRO A 226 -0.34 8.69 -2.64
CA PRO A 226 -0.83 7.34 -2.31
C PRO A 226 0.02 6.24 -2.97
N ASP A 227 0.39 6.43 -4.24
CA ASP A 227 1.23 5.47 -4.98
C ASP A 227 2.65 5.37 -4.40
N LEU A 228 3.20 6.51 -3.97
CA LEU A 228 4.47 6.57 -3.25
C LEU A 228 4.39 5.77 -1.96
N LEU A 229 3.35 5.98 -1.14
CA LEU A 229 3.18 5.26 0.13
C LEU A 229 3.06 3.75 -0.10
N SER A 230 2.23 3.32 -1.05
CA SER A 230 2.08 1.91 -1.42
C SER A 230 3.41 1.29 -1.86
N SER A 231 4.14 1.97 -2.74
CA SER A 231 5.43 1.50 -3.25
C SER A 231 6.52 1.47 -2.15
N VAL A 232 6.47 2.40 -1.19
CA VAL A 232 7.38 2.40 -0.02
C VAL A 232 7.08 1.23 0.91
N ILE A 233 5.81 0.89 1.14
CA ILE A 233 5.41 -0.27 1.97
C ILE A 233 5.91 -1.56 1.31
N VAL A 234 5.63 -1.76 0.03
CA VAL A 234 6.06 -2.95 -0.73
C VAL A 234 7.60 -3.06 -0.76
N ALA A 235 8.30 -1.94 -0.96
CA ALA A 235 9.76 -1.92 -0.92
C ALA A 235 10.32 -2.27 0.48
N ARG A 236 9.68 -1.82 1.56
CA ARG A 236 10.07 -2.14 2.95
C ARG A 236 9.89 -3.62 3.27
N ASN A 237 8.89 -4.27 2.65
CA ASN A 237 8.65 -5.71 2.80
C ASN A 237 9.63 -6.56 1.94
N GLY A 238 10.75 -5.99 1.48
CA GLY A 238 11.73 -6.69 0.66
C GLY A 238 11.34 -6.88 -0.81
N HIS A 239 10.16 -6.43 -1.24
CA HIS A 239 9.66 -6.59 -2.61
C HIS A 239 10.02 -5.39 -3.50
N GLY A 240 11.30 -4.99 -3.49
CA GLY A 240 11.79 -3.80 -4.22
C GLY A 240 11.51 -3.83 -5.73
N ASP A 241 11.60 -4.99 -6.38
CA ASP A 241 11.32 -5.16 -7.81
C ASP A 241 9.85 -4.89 -8.15
N MET A 242 8.94 -5.26 -7.24
CA MET A 242 7.51 -4.98 -7.37
C MET A 242 7.23 -3.49 -7.21
N ALA A 243 7.86 -2.83 -6.24
CA ALA A 243 7.72 -1.40 -6.03
C ALA A 243 8.21 -0.58 -7.25
N VAL A 244 9.39 -0.92 -7.80
CA VAL A 244 9.94 -0.23 -8.98
C VAL A 244 9.07 -0.47 -10.22
N SER A 245 8.64 -1.72 -10.46
CA SER A 245 7.79 -2.03 -11.62
C SER A 245 6.42 -1.36 -11.56
N SER A 246 5.81 -1.26 -10.37
CA SER A 246 4.56 -0.52 -10.17
C SER A 246 4.72 0.98 -10.45
N SER A 247 5.80 1.59 -9.94
CA SER A 247 6.09 3.01 -10.16
C SER A 247 6.40 3.33 -11.64
N VAL A 248 7.09 2.45 -12.35
CA VAL A 248 7.35 2.62 -13.79
C VAL A 248 6.09 2.38 -14.62
N GLY A 249 5.32 1.34 -14.29
CA GLY A 249 4.12 0.93 -15.03
C GLY A 249 3.00 1.97 -14.98
N SER A 250 2.73 2.55 -13.80
CA SER A 250 1.72 3.61 -13.62
C SER A 250 2.03 4.84 -14.49
N ASN A 251 3.27 5.34 -14.47
CA ASN A 251 3.68 6.46 -15.30
C ASN A 251 3.56 6.18 -16.81
N ILE A 252 3.88 4.95 -17.25
CA ILE A 252 3.68 4.55 -18.65
C ILE A 252 2.18 4.56 -18.98
N PHE A 253 1.33 4.03 -18.10
CA PHE A 253 -0.12 4.03 -18.28
C PHE A 253 -0.69 5.46 -18.35
N ASP A 254 -0.25 6.37 -17.49
CA ASP A 254 -0.71 7.77 -17.50
C ASP A 254 -0.38 8.47 -18.82
N VAL A 255 0.83 8.29 -19.35
CA VAL A 255 1.24 8.91 -20.62
C VAL A 255 0.55 8.27 -21.82
N THR A 256 0.35 6.96 -21.81
CA THR A 256 -0.16 6.21 -22.98
C THR A 256 -1.68 6.08 -23.01
N VAL A 257 -2.33 6.11 -21.84
CA VAL A 257 -3.77 5.90 -21.68
C VAL A 257 -4.41 7.09 -20.98
N GLY A 258 -3.84 7.52 -19.85
CA GLY A 258 -4.39 8.60 -19.00
C GLY A 258 -4.54 9.94 -19.70
N ILE A 259 -3.57 10.35 -20.52
CA ILE A 259 -3.63 11.60 -21.31
C ILE A 259 -4.43 11.41 -22.61
N PRO A 260 -4.17 10.38 -23.46
CA PRO A 260 -4.78 10.32 -24.78
C PRO A 260 -6.28 10.04 -24.76
N ILE A 261 -6.77 9.21 -23.84
CA ILE A 261 -8.20 8.83 -23.81
C ILE A 261 -9.11 10.04 -23.53
N PRO A 262 -8.94 10.81 -22.44
CA PRO A 262 -9.75 12.00 -22.18
C PRO A 262 -9.65 13.02 -23.31
N TRP A 263 -8.46 13.17 -23.90
CA TRP A 263 -8.25 14.09 -25.00
C TRP A 263 -9.03 13.68 -26.27
N ILE A 264 -9.03 12.39 -26.62
CA ILE A 264 -9.84 11.88 -27.73
C ILE A 264 -11.32 12.12 -27.48
N PHE A 265 -11.83 11.83 -26.27
CA PHE A 265 -13.22 12.09 -25.91
C PHE A 265 -13.57 13.57 -26.03
N PHE A 266 -12.69 14.47 -25.57
CA PHE A 266 -12.88 15.91 -25.69
C PHE A 266 -12.96 16.35 -27.17
N ILE A 267 -12.05 15.87 -28.02
CA ILE A 267 -12.06 16.21 -29.46
C ILE A 267 -13.36 15.72 -30.12
N LEU A 268 -13.76 14.48 -29.86
CA LEU A 268 -15.00 13.91 -30.42
C LEU A 268 -16.24 14.69 -29.96
N PHE A 269 -16.28 15.08 -28.68
CA PHE A 269 -17.36 15.90 -28.14
C PHE A 269 -17.44 17.27 -28.81
N CYS A 270 -16.30 17.96 -28.95
CA CYS A 270 -16.21 19.25 -29.61
C CYS A 270 -16.58 19.16 -31.10
N GLN A 271 -16.18 18.10 -31.79
CA GLN A 271 -16.54 17.85 -33.18
C GLN A 271 -18.06 17.63 -33.33
N ALA A 272 -18.70 16.94 -32.39
CA ALA A 272 -20.14 16.70 -32.41
C ALA A 272 -20.97 17.98 -32.14
N HIS A 273 -20.46 18.88 -31.30
CA HIS A 273 -21.19 20.09 -30.87
C HIS A 273 -20.71 21.38 -31.56
N SER A 274 -19.83 21.29 -32.56
CA SER A 274 -19.26 22.44 -33.28
C SER A 274 -18.60 23.47 -32.34
N CYS A 275 -17.89 23.00 -31.32
CA CYS A 275 -17.16 23.86 -30.41
C CYS A 275 -15.93 24.47 -31.10
N GLU A 276 -15.65 25.76 -30.89
CA GLU A 276 -14.43 26.43 -31.40
C GLU A 276 -13.18 26.16 -30.55
N TYR A 277 -13.33 25.44 -29.43
CA TYR A 277 -12.24 25.15 -28.50
C TYR A 277 -11.45 23.90 -28.92
N PHE A 278 -10.33 24.14 -29.59
CA PHE A 278 -9.30 23.13 -29.80
C PHE A 278 -8.22 23.25 -28.73
N VAL A 279 -7.79 22.12 -28.16
CA VAL A 279 -6.59 22.07 -27.32
C VAL A 279 -5.39 22.37 -28.21
N ARG A 280 -4.92 23.61 -28.17
CA ARG A 280 -3.73 24.04 -28.92
C ARG A 280 -2.50 23.72 -28.10
N LEU A 281 -1.61 22.89 -28.66
CA LEU A 281 -0.26 22.73 -28.15
C LEU A 281 0.63 23.83 -28.73
N ASP A 282 1.03 24.79 -27.90
CA ASP A 282 2.07 25.73 -28.30
C ASP A 282 3.42 25.01 -28.38
N LYS A 283 3.97 24.90 -29.60
CA LYS A 283 5.19 24.14 -29.88
C LYS A 283 6.40 24.64 -29.09
N SER A 284 6.45 25.94 -28.80
CA SER A 284 7.51 26.62 -28.04
C SER A 284 7.57 26.14 -26.58
N ASP A 285 6.44 25.67 -26.05
CA ASP A 285 6.23 25.43 -24.63
C ASP A 285 6.47 23.98 -24.20
N LEU A 286 6.58 23.06 -25.17
CA LEU A 286 6.61 21.61 -24.93
C LEU A 286 7.96 20.97 -25.25
N VAL A 287 8.64 21.43 -26.31
CA VAL A 287 9.86 20.76 -26.81
C VAL A 287 10.94 20.65 -25.75
N LEU A 288 11.20 21.75 -25.03
CA LEU A 288 12.30 21.81 -24.08
C LEU A 288 12.04 20.98 -22.81
N PRO A 289 10.86 21.06 -22.16
CA PRO A 289 10.49 20.14 -21.08
C PRO A 289 10.51 18.65 -21.49
N THR A 290 10.06 18.32 -22.71
CA THR A 290 10.05 16.93 -23.20
C THR A 290 11.45 16.38 -23.41
N ILE A 291 12.36 17.13 -24.04
CA ILE A 291 13.76 16.71 -24.21
C ILE A 291 14.41 16.49 -22.85
N LEU A 292 14.17 17.40 -21.90
CA LEU A 292 14.77 17.32 -20.58
C LEU A 292 14.23 16.13 -19.77
N LEU A 293 12.93 15.81 -19.91
CA LEU A 293 12.34 14.61 -19.32
C LEU A 293 12.92 13.33 -19.93
N LEU A 294 13.14 13.29 -21.25
CA LEU A 294 13.82 12.16 -21.91
C LEU A 294 15.25 11.96 -21.39
N ILE A 295 15.99 13.05 -21.20
CA ILE A 295 17.33 13.01 -20.61
C ILE A 295 17.27 12.46 -19.17
N MET A 296 16.31 12.91 -18.36
CA MET A 296 16.13 12.41 -16.99
C MET A 296 15.87 10.91 -16.96
N VAL A 297 14.96 10.42 -17.79
CA VAL A 297 14.66 8.99 -17.89
C VAL A 297 15.91 8.20 -18.29
N ALA A 298 16.67 8.67 -19.29
CA ALA A 298 17.91 8.02 -19.70
C ALA A 298 18.97 7.99 -18.58
N VAL A 299 19.13 9.11 -17.85
CA VAL A 299 20.06 9.21 -16.71
C VAL A 299 19.65 8.26 -15.59
N ILE A 300 18.36 8.15 -15.29
CA ILE A 300 17.84 7.23 -14.26
C ILE A 300 18.11 5.77 -14.65
N ILE A 301 17.78 5.37 -15.89
CA ILE A 301 18.04 4.01 -16.38
C ILE A 301 19.54 3.69 -16.31
N PHE A 302 20.38 4.65 -16.72
CA PHE A 302 21.83 4.50 -16.64
C PHE A 302 22.35 4.38 -15.20
N ALA A 303 21.81 5.17 -14.26
CA ALA A 303 22.15 5.10 -12.84
C ALA A 303 21.74 3.76 -12.20
N ILE A 304 20.57 3.23 -12.58
CA ILE A 304 20.11 1.88 -12.16
C ILE A 304 21.06 0.80 -12.72
N ALA A 305 21.44 0.92 -13.99
CA ALA A 305 22.36 -0.02 -14.64
C ALA A 305 23.75 -0.03 -13.96
N ILE A 306 24.30 1.14 -13.60
CA ILE A 306 25.56 1.25 -12.85
C ILE A 306 25.41 0.62 -11.46
N SER A 307 24.25 0.78 -10.83
CA SER A 307 23.94 0.21 -9.50
C SER A 307 23.70 -1.31 -9.54
N LYS A 308 24.00 -1.98 -10.67
CA LYS A 308 23.79 -3.42 -10.87
C LYS A 308 22.36 -3.87 -10.56
N TRP A 309 21.38 -3.02 -10.85
CA TRP A 309 19.97 -3.28 -10.55
C TRP A 309 19.67 -3.46 -9.06
N GLN A 310 20.51 -2.92 -8.18
CA GLN A 310 20.26 -2.91 -6.73
C GLN A 310 19.80 -1.53 -6.28
N MET A 311 18.69 -1.48 -5.56
CA MET A 311 18.16 -0.25 -5.01
C MET A 311 18.96 0.15 -3.76
N THR A 312 19.86 1.12 -3.92
CA THR A 312 20.72 1.63 -2.82
C THR A 312 20.26 3.02 -2.38
N HIS A 313 20.55 3.40 -1.13
CA HIS A 313 20.27 4.75 -0.63
C HIS A 313 20.97 5.86 -1.44
N MET A 314 22.14 5.55 -2.03
CA MET A 314 22.86 6.49 -2.89
C MET A 314 22.09 6.78 -4.19
N LEU A 315 21.53 5.73 -4.81
CA LEU A 315 20.68 5.86 -5.99
C LEU A 315 19.42 6.68 -5.69
N GLY A 316 18.77 6.43 -4.55
CA GLY A 316 17.60 7.20 -4.11
C GLY A 316 17.90 8.69 -3.93
N ASN A 317 19.00 9.03 -3.26
CA ASN A 317 19.42 10.43 -3.08
C ASN A 317 19.73 11.11 -4.43
N LEU A 318 20.37 10.40 -5.35
CA LEU A 318 20.64 10.90 -6.70
C LEU A 318 19.33 11.22 -7.45
N MET A 319 18.33 10.33 -7.35
CA MET A 319 17.01 10.53 -7.98
C MET A 319 16.29 11.76 -7.42
N PHE A 320 16.33 11.97 -6.09
CA PHE A 320 15.76 13.19 -5.48
C PHE A 320 16.43 14.46 -5.98
N ILE A 321 17.76 14.48 -6.08
CA ILE A 321 18.51 15.64 -6.59
C ILE A 321 18.06 15.97 -8.01
N PHE A 322 18.01 14.98 -8.90
CA PHE A 322 17.56 15.19 -10.28
C PHE A 322 16.10 15.65 -10.35
N TYR A 323 15.22 15.10 -9.52
CA TYR A 323 13.83 15.55 -9.43
C TYR A 323 13.71 17.03 -9.02
N PHE A 324 14.43 17.48 -7.99
CA PHE A 324 14.38 18.89 -7.58
C PHE A 324 15.02 19.83 -8.60
N LEU A 325 16.09 19.39 -9.28
CA LEU A 325 16.68 20.13 -10.40
C LEU A 325 15.70 20.26 -11.57
N TYR A 326 14.99 19.18 -11.91
CA TYR A 326 13.92 19.18 -12.91
C TYR A 326 12.85 20.22 -12.56
N LEU A 327 12.34 20.11 -11.34
CA LEU A 327 11.22 20.90 -10.86
C LEU A 327 11.58 22.39 -10.85
N GLY A 328 12.74 22.74 -10.30
CA GLY A 328 13.25 24.11 -10.29
C GLY A 328 13.41 24.68 -11.70
N PHE A 329 13.95 23.89 -12.62
CA PHE A 329 14.09 24.28 -14.02
C PHE A 329 12.74 24.48 -14.71
N ALA A 330 11.81 23.54 -14.55
CA ALA A 330 10.49 23.59 -15.17
C ALA A 330 9.67 24.79 -14.68
N ILE A 331 9.70 25.05 -13.37
CA ILE A 331 9.04 26.21 -12.76
C ILE A 331 9.69 27.50 -13.28
N ALA A 332 11.01 27.63 -13.24
CA ALA A 332 11.72 28.84 -13.67
C ALA A 332 11.43 29.17 -15.14
N ASN A 333 11.45 28.16 -16.01
CA ASN A 333 11.16 28.36 -17.43
C ASN A 333 9.71 28.85 -17.65
N LYS A 334 8.72 28.23 -16.98
CA LYS A 334 7.33 28.67 -17.08
C LYS A 334 7.08 30.04 -16.47
N TYR A 335 7.72 30.36 -15.34
CA TYR A 335 7.61 31.69 -14.73
C TYR A 335 8.26 32.78 -15.60
N CYS A 336 9.46 32.54 -16.14
CA CYS A 336 10.13 33.48 -17.04
C CYS A 336 9.34 33.71 -18.33
N PHE A 337 8.81 32.66 -18.93
CA PHE A 337 7.94 32.77 -20.10
C PHE A 337 6.67 33.57 -19.79
N TRP A 338 6.03 33.30 -18.64
CA TRP A 338 4.85 34.04 -18.21
C TRP A 338 5.13 35.53 -17.99
N ILE A 339 6.22 35.87 -17.28
CA ILE A 339 6.64 37.26 -17.06
C ILE A 339 6.89 37.97 -18.40
N SER A 340 7.58 37.32 -19.34
CA SER A 340 7.87 37.88 -20.67
C SER A 340 6.63 38.10 -21.53
N MET A 341 5.50 37.44 -21.23
CA MET A 341 4.25 37.60 -21.96
C MET A 341 3.29 38.61 -21.29
N SER A 342 3.52 38.91 -19.99
CA SER A 342 2.76 39.90 -19.21
C SER A 342 3.35 41.32 -19.21
N LEU A 343 4.60 41.48 -19.68
CA LEU A 343 5.27 42.75 -19.98
C LEU A 343 5.11 43.09 -21.46
#